data_AF-A0A831UQZ7-F1
#
_entry.id   AF-A0A831UQZ7-F1
#
_cell.length_a   1.000
_cell.length_b   1.000
_cell.length_c   1.000
_cell.angle_alpha   90.00
_cell.angle_beta   90.00
_cell.angle_gamma   90.00
#
_symmetry.space_group_name_H-M   'P 1'
#
loop_
_entity.id
_entity.type
_entity.pdbx_description
1 polymer ?
#
loop_
_entity_poly.entity_id
_entity_poly.type
_entity_poly.pdbx_seq_one_letter_code
_entity_poly.pdbx_strand_id
1 'polypeptide(L)'
;MGATLRGRRWTEAVAGLARVEEGRGGRTHLKITITAEIDGVKGGYAMTFGRYGKDAVVGCAAVGADKGTERFAALMEALTGREPRMYRRSDGRVVAECGRGHLEGFMRYAELADAIAKWLEETGRR
;
A
#
# COMPACT_ATOMS: atom_id res chain seq x y z
N MET A 1 8.05 -12.33 -17.10
CA MET A 1 9.27 -11.69 -17.65
C MET A 1 9.82 -10.78 -16.57
N GLY A 2 11.12 -10.82 -16.27
CA GLY A 2 11.65 -10.00 -15.17
C GLY A 2 11.63 -8.52 -15.50
N ALA A 3 10.85 -7.71 -14.78
CA ALA A 3 10.93 -6.24 -14.89
C ALA A 3 12.11 -5.73 -14.05
N THR A 4 12.85 -4.75 -14.55
CA THR A 4 13.90 -4.08 -13.77
C THR A 4 13.44 -2.69 -13.36
N LEU A 5 13.34 -2.44 -12.05
CA LEU A 5 13.06 -1.12 -11.48
C LEU A 5 14.17 -0.76 -10.49
N ARG A 6 14.77 0.43 -10.65
CA ARG A 6 15.91 0.89 -9.81
C ARG A 6 17.05 -0.12 -9.68
N GLY A 7 17.37 -0.85 -10.76
CA GLY A 7 18.42 -1.87 -10.79
C GLY A 7 18.09 -3.18 -10.07
N ARG A 8 16.85 -3.36 -9.59
CA ARG A 8 16.38 -4.61 -8.94
C ARG A 8 15.57 -5.45 -9.91
N ARG A 9 15.69 -6.77 -9.81
CA ARG A 9 14.93 -7.71 -10.64
C ARG A 9 13.62 -8.06 -9.94
N TRP A 10 12.53 -7.83 -10.63
CA TRP A 10 11.18 -8.18 -10.21
C TRP A 10 10.79 -9.55 -10.75
N THR A 11 10.35 -10.44 -9.88
CA THR A 11 9.73 -11.71 -10.27
C THR A 11 8.21 -11.52 -10.08
N GLU A 12 7.45 -11.49 -11.18
CA GLU A 12 6.02 -11.10 -11.26
C GLU A 12 5.03 -12.05 -10.54
N ALA A 13 5.30 -12.47 -9.30
CA ALA A 13 4.29 -13.09 -8.45
C ALA A 13 3.76 -12.05 -7.46
N VAL A 14 2.75 -11.29 -7.88
CA VAL A 14 2.01 -10.38 -7.00
C VAL A 14 0.70 -11.06 -6.62
N ALA A 15 0.49 -11.28 -5.33
CA ALA A 15 -0.79 -11.73 -4.78
C ALA A 15 -1.30 -10.67 -3.81
N GLY A 16 -2.41 -10.04 -4.16
CA GLY A 16 -3.05 -8.98 -3.42
C GLY A 16 -4.30 -9.44 -2.67
N LEU A 17 -4.47 -8.94 -1.46
CA LEU A 17 -5.69 -9.10 -0.68
C LEU A 17 -6.12 -7.76 -0.11
N ALA A 18 -7.33 -7.34 -0.44
CA ALA A 18 -7.96 -6.16 0.14
C ALA A 18 -9.07 -6.58 1.10
N ARG A 19 -9.08 -6.01 2.31
CA ARG A 19 -10.11 -6.22 3.32
C ARG A 19 -10.59 -4.89 3.87
N VAL A 20 -11.90 -4.78 3.99
CA VAL A 20 -12.54 -3.65 4.67
C VAL A 20 -12.74 -4.04 6.13
N GLU A 21 -12.22 -3.25 7.06
CA GLU A 21 -12.28 -3.50 8.50
C GLU A 21 -12.86 -2.27 9.21
N GLU A 22 -13.84 -2.46 10.10
CA GLU A 22 -14.29 -1.41 11.00
C GLU A 22 -13.28 -1.21 12.13
N GLY A 23 -12.70 -0.01 12.19
CA GLY A 23 -11.83 0.43 13.26
C GLY A 23 -12.59 1.01 14.46
N ARG A 24 -11.84 1.37 15.51
CA ARG A 24 -12.41 2.05 16.68
C ARG A 24 -13.13 3.34 16.29
N GLY A 25 -14.36 3.51 16.79
CA GLY A 25 -15.18 4.71 16.58
C GLY A 25 -16.04 4.69 15.32
N GLY A 26 -16.34 3.51 14.76
CA GLY A 26 -17.20 3.36 13.57
C GLY A 26 -16.55 3.88 12.29
N ARG A 27 -15.21 3.88 12.23
CA ARG A 27 -14.45 4.32 11.07
C ARG A 27 -13.98 3.11 10.28
N THR A 28 -14.46 2.99 9.05
CA THR A 28 -14.06 1.93 8.14
C THR A 28 -12.68 2.19 7.56
N HIS A 29 -11.77 1.23 7.71
CA HIS A 29 -10.44 1.22 7.08
C HIS A 29 -10.37 0.17 5.98
N LEU A 30 -9.50 0.42 5.01
CA LEU A 30 -9.18 -0.52 3.96
C LEU A 30 -7.76 -1.04 4.18
N LYS A 31 -7.63 -2.33 4.46
CA LYS A 31 -6.34 -3.00 4.60
C LYS A 31 -6.00 -3.73 3.31
N ILE A 32 -4.88 -3.35 2.69
CA ILE A 32 -4.33 -4.02 1.51
C ILE A 32 -3.08 -4.77 1.95
N THR A 33 -3.01 -6.05 1.61
CA THR A 33 -1.82 -6.87 1.80
C THR A 33 -1.34 -7.35 0.44
N ILE A 34 -0.10 -7.04 0.11
CA ILE A 34 0.56 -7.46 -1.12
C ILE A 34 1.65 -8.45 -0.76
N THR A 35 1.64 -9.61 -1.39
CA THR A 35 2.77 -10.53 -1.37
C THR A 35 3.51 -10.40 -2.68
N ALA A 36 4.80 -10.12 -2.62
CA ALA A 36 5.64 -9.96 -3.81
C ALA A 36 7.01 -10.61 -3.60
N GLU A 37 7.65 -11.03 -4.68
CA GLU A 37 9.04 -11.48 -4.69
C GLU A 37 9.93 -10.45 -5.37
N ILE A 38 10.92 -9.93 -4.64
CA ILE A 38 11.86 -8.91 -5.11
C ILE A 38 13.27 -9.43 -4.90
N ASP A 39 14.07 -9.50 -5.97
CA ASP A 39 15.44 -10.06 -5.93
C ASP A 39 15.51 -11.47 -5.31
N GLY A 40 14.52 -12.33 -5.58
CA GLY A 40 14.44 -13.69 -5.02
C GLY A 40 13.99 -13.76 -3.56
N VAL A 41 13.59 -12.64 -2.96
CA VAL A 41 13.09 -12.57 -1.58
C VAL A 41 11.58 -12.34 -1.59
N LYS A 42 10.82 -13.33 -1.12
CA LYS A 42 9.38 -13.20 -0.90
C LYS A 42 9.10 -12.35 0.33
N GLY A 43 8.34 -11.27 0.16
CA GLY A 43 7.92 -10.36 1.22
C GLY A 43 6.41 -10.17 1.23
N GLY A 44 5.85 -10.05 2.44
CA GLY A 44 4.48 -9.61 2.66
C GLY A 44 4.48 -8.15 3.10
N TYR A 45 3.68 -7.32 2.42
CA TYR A 45 3.62 -5.89 2.60
C TYR A 45 2.18 -5.48 2.91
N ALA A 46 1.94 -5.06 4.15
CA ALA A 46 0.62 -4.64 4.60
C ALA A 46 0.54 -3.12 4.70
N MET A 47 -0.57 -2.55 4.22
CA MET A 47 -0.88 -1.14 4.31
C MET A 47 -2.34 -0.95 4.68
N THR A 48 -2.61 0.09 5.47
CA THR A 48 -3.97 0.41 5.91
C THR A 48 -4.32 1.83 5.51
N PHE A 49 -5.42 1.96 4.75
CA PHE A 49 -6.01 3.22 4.30
C PHE A 49 -7.19 3.62 5.19
N GLY A 50 -7.28 4.91 5.43
CA GLY A 50 -8.34 5.56 6.18
C GLY A 50 -8.72 6.90 5.58
N ARG A 51 -9.80 7.49 6.10
CA ARG A 51 -10.20 8.87 5.85
C ARG A 51 -9.76 9.76 7.00
N TYR A 52 -9.11 10.88 6.69
CA TYR A 52 -8.60 11.83 7.67
C TYR A 52 -8.83 13.27 7.22
N GLY A 53 -9.00 14.18 8.20
CA GLY A 53 -9.20 15.61 7.93
C GLY A 53 -10.46 15.87 7.10
N LYS A 54 -10.30 16.53 5.95
CA LYS A 54 -11.36 16.80 4.96
C LYS A 54 -11.60 15.59 4.04
N ASP A 55 -11.83 14.41 4.62
CA ASP A 55 -12.03 13.13 3.91
C ASP A 55 -10.89 12.70 2.97
N ALA A 56 -9.68 13.17 3.29
CA ALA A 56 -8.49 12.79 2.56
C ALA A 56 -8.19 11.31 2.76
N VAL A 57 -7.92 10.62 1.65
CA VAL A 57 -7.44 9.24 1.66
C VAL A 57 -5.98 9.22 2.09
N VAL A 58 -5.70 8.59 3.22
CA VAL A 58 -4.34 8.39 3.72
C VAL A 58 -4.14 6.93 4.08
N GLY A 59 -3.11 6.33 3.50
CA GLY A 59 -2.61 5.00 3.77
C GLY A 59 -1.30 5.04 4.53
N CYS A 60 -1.15 4.18 5.53
CA CYS A 60 0.10 3.99 6.25
C CYS A 60 0.55 2.53 6.16
N ALA A 61 1.84 2.33 5.92
CA ALA A 61 2.50 1.04 6.11
C ALA A 61 3.68 1.21 7.07
N ALA A 62 3.74 0.37 8.08
CA ALA A 62 4.93 0.28 8.93
C ALA A 62 5.97 -0.55 8.18
N VAL A 63 7.14 0.04 7.95
CA VAL A 63 8.22 -0.64 7.25
C VAL A 63 9.33 -0.92 8.26
N GLY A 64 9.78 -2.18 8.32
CA GLY A 64 10.88 -2.58 9.19
C GLY A 64 12.15 -1.78 8.88
N ALA A 65 12.95 -1.54 9.93
CA ALA A 65 14.27 -0.95 9.75
C ALA A 65 15.12 -1.81 8.79
N ASP A 66 16.04 -1.18 8.06
CA ASP A 66 16.94 -1.77 7.04
C ASP A 66 16.37 -1.83 5.60
N LYS A 67 16.80 -2.83 4.82
CA LYS A 67 16.52 -2.98 3.37
C LYS A 67 15.03 -3.08 3.03
N GLY A 68 14.14 -3.18 4.01
CA GLY A 68 12.69 -3.16 3.82
C GLY A 68 12.17 -1.83 3.29
N THR A 69 12.78 -0.72 3.69
CA THR A 69 12.37 0.65 3.33
C THR A 69 12.45 0.90 1.82
N GLU A 70 13.63 0.66 1.24
CA GLU A 70 13.84 0.88 -0.21
C GLU A 70 13.07 -0.11 -1.07
N ARG A 71 12.97 -1.37 -0.64
CA ARG A 71 12.17 -2.40 -1.35
C ARG A 71 10.70 -2.03 -1.37
N PHE A 72 10.18 -1.53 -0.26
CA PHE A 72 8.80 -1.07 -0.19
C PHE A 72 8.56 0.14 -1.11
N ALA A 73 9.47 1.12 -1.11
CA ALA A 73 9.35 2.28 -2.01
C ALA A 73 9.35 1.85 -3.49
N ALA A 74 10.30 0.98 -3.87
CA ALA A 74 10.35 0.44 -5.23
C ALA A 74 9.10 -0.38 -5.59
N LEU A 75 8.53 -1.15 -4.65
CA LEU A 75 7.27 -1.87 -4.85
C LEU A 75 6.12 -0.93 -5.14
N MET A 76 5.96 0.10 -4.32
CA MET A 76 4.89 1.07 -4.51
C MET A 76 5.03 1.81 -5.85
N GLU A 77 6.25 2.18 -6.24
CA GLU A 77 6.53 2.79 -7.55
C GLU A 77 6.20 1.82 -8.71
N ALA A 78 6.59 0.54 -8.60
CA ALA A 78 6.28 -0.47 -9.61
C ALA A 78 4.76 -0.69 -9.77
N LEU A 79 4.05 -0.85 -8.66
CA LEU A 79 2.63 -1.21 -8.66
C LEU A 79 1.73 -0.01 -8.98
N THR A 80 2.08 1.17 -8.48
CA THR A 80 1.20 2.34 -8.53
C THR A 80 1.70 3.47 -9.43
N GLY A 81 2.96 3.39 -9.89
CA GLY A 81 3.61 4.48 -10.63
C GLY A 81 3.94 5.70 -9.77
N ARG A 82 3.84 5.59 -8.44
CA ARG A 82 4.11 6.67 -7.49
C ARG A 82 4.93 6.17 -6.30
N GLU A 83 5.92 6.96 -5.91
CA GLU A 83 6.68 6.70 -4.69
C GLU A 83 5.89 7.12 -3.44
N PRO A 84 5.92 6.30 -2.38
CA PRO A 84 5.30 6.64 -1.11
C PRO A 84 6.16 7.67 -0.37
N ARG A 85 5.52 8.46 0.48
CA ARG A 85 6.23 9.40 1.35
C ARG A 85 6.81 8.65 2.54
N MET A 86 8.13 8.50 2.58
CA MET A 86 8.83 7.83 3.67
C MET A 86 9.24 8.84 4.74
N TYR A 87 8.94 8.55 6.02
CA TYR A 87 9.44 9.34 7.14
C TYR A 87 9.70 8.47 8.37
N ARG A 88 10.63 8.93 9.21
CA ARG A 88 10.92 8.29 10.50
C ARG A 88 10.10 8.94 11.60
N ARG A 89 9.39 8.13 12.37
CA ARG A 89 8.64 8.56 13.55
C ARG A 89 9.58 8.72 14.75
N SER A 90 9.08 9.42 15.77
CA SER A 90 9.78 9.62 17.04
C SER A 90 10.08 8.31 17.79
N ASP A 91 9.27 7.26 17.58
CA ASP A 91 9.50 5.91 18.10
C ASP A 91 10.56 5.12 17.31
N GLY A 92 11.25 5.77 16.37
CA GLY A 92 12.31 5.20 15.55
C GLY A 92 11.83 4.38 14.36
N ARG A 93 10.52 4.12 14.23
CA ARG A 93 9.95 3.34 13.12
C ARG A 93 9.90 4.16 11.84
N VAL A 94 10.16 3.50 10.71
CA VAL A 94 9.97 4.10 9.39
C VAL A 94 8.54 3.82 8.93
N VAL A 95 7.84 4.85 8.50
CA VAL A 95 6.48 4.76 7.99
C VAL A 95 6.45 5.26 6.55
N ALA A 96 5.79 4.47 5.72
CA ALA A 96 5.44 4.85 4.37
C ALA A 96 4.01 5.38 4.34
N GLU A 97 3.82 6.58 3.83
CA GLU A 97 2.53 7.21 3.65
C GLU A 97 2.12 7.20 2.18
N CYS A 98 0.92 6.71 1.91
CA CYS A 98 0.35 6.54 0.58
C CYS A 98 -0.96 7.36 0.46
N GLY A 99 -1.04 8.29 -0.47
CA GLY A 99 -2.28 9.02 -0.76
C GLY A 99 -3.23 8.30 -1.75
N ARG A 100 -4.33 8.98 -2.11
CA ARG A 100 -5.32 8.53 -3.10
C ARG A 100 -4.72 8.01 -4.41
N GLY A 101 -3.69 8.69 -4.96
CA GLY A 101 -3.06 8.27 -6.22
C GLY A 101 -2.41 6.89 -6.16
N HIS A 102 -1.97 6.42 -4.98
CA HIS A 102 -1.48 5.04 -4.84
C HIS A 102 -2.63 4.03 -4.89
N LEU A 103 -3.75 4.39 -4.27
CA LEU A 103 -4.98 3.61 -4.25
C LEU A 103 -5.55 3.43 -5.66
N GLU A 104 -5.56 4.50 -6.45
CA GLU A 104 -5.92 4.45 -7.88
C GLU A 104 -4.96 3.57 -8.69
N GLY A 105 -3.67 3.56 -8.35
CA GLY A 105 -2.70 2.63 -8.92
C GLY A 105 -3.03 1.16 -8.63
N PHE A 106 -3.45 0.85 -7.39
CA PHE A 106 -3.87 -0.50 -7.01
C PHE A 106 -5.15 -0.97 -7.71
N MET A 107 -6.01 -0.08 -8.16
CA MET A 107 -7.22 -0.45 -8.92
C MET A 107 -6.91 -1.08 -10.29
N ARG A 108 -5.66 -1.05 -10.75
CA ARG A 108 -5.21 -1.80 -11.93
C ARG A 108 -5.22 -3.31 -11.71
N TYR A 109 -5.19 -3.75 -10.45
CA TYR A 109 -5.24 -5.15 -10.07
C TYR A 109 -6.68 -5.53 -9.77
N ALA A 110 -7.26 -6.42 -10.59
CA ALA A 110 -8.67 -6.84 -10.47
C ALA A 110 -9.00 -7.41 -9.08
N GLU A 111 -8.05 -8.11 -8.46
CA GLU A 111 -8.18 -8.68 -7.11
C GLU A 111 -8.34 -7.63 -5.98
N LEU A 112 -7.91 -6.38 -6.22
CA LEU A 112 -8.01 -5.29 -5.26
C LEU A 112 -9.11 -4.28 -5.63
N ALA A 113 -9.39 -4.13 -6.93
CA ALA A 113 -10.22 -3.07 -7.46
C ALA A 113 -11.63 -3.01 -6.84
N ASP A 114 -12.29 -4.16 -6.69
CA ASP A 114 -13.65 -4.24 -6.15
C ASP A 114 -13.71 -3.77 -4.68
N ALA A 115 -12.84 -4.32 -3.84
CA ALA A 115 -12.77 -3.95 -2.44
C ALA A 115 -12.37 -2.47 -2.24
N ILE A 116 -11.49 -1.96 -3.10
CA ILE A 116 -11.12 -0.53 -3.14
C ILE A 116 -12.33 0.32 -3.49
N ALA A 117 -13.02 0.01 -4.59
CA ALA A 117 -14.17 0.78 -5.07
C ALA A 117 -15.28 0.82 -4.03
N LYS A 118 -15.61 -0.34 -3.46
CA LYS A 118 -16.61 -0.45 -2.39
C LYS A 118 -16.24 0.42 -1.18
N TRP A 119 -15.01 0.34 -0.70
CA TRP A 119 -14.58 1.16 0.44
C TRP A 119 -14.61 2.66 0.12
N LEU A 120 -14.23 3.08 -1.10
CA LEU A 120 -14.30 4.47 -1.52
C LEU A 120 -15.74 4.99 -1.56
N GLU A 121 -16.69 4.18 -2.02
CA GLU A 121 -18.13 4.50 -2.05
C GLU A 121 -18.71 4.61 -0.63
N GLU A 122 -18.46 3.62 0.22
CA GLU A 122 -18.97 3.57 1.59
C GLU A 122 -18.42 4.73 2.44
N THR A 123 -17.15 5.07 2.29
CA THR A 123 -16.50 6.14 3.07
C THR A 123 -16.63 7.53 2.47
N GLY A 124 -17.04 7.65 1.21
CA GLY A 124 -17.22 8.94 0.52
C GLY A 124 -18.60 9.57 0.66
N ARG A 125 -19.59 8.83 1.19
CA ARG A 125 -21.00 9.27 1.32
C ARG A 125 -21.33 10.03 2.62
N ARG A 126 -20.35 10.57 3.34
CA ARG A 126 -20.57 11.13 4.68
C ARG A 126 -20.54 12.66 4.73
#